data_AF-A0AA88M325-F1
#
_entry.id   AF-A0AA88M325-F1
#
_cell.length_a   1.000
_cell.length_b   1.000
_cell.length_c   1.000
_cell.angle_alpha   90.00
_cell.angle_beta   90.00
_cell.angle_gamma   90.00
#
_symmetry.space_group_name_H-M   'P 1'
#
loop_
_entity.id
_entity.type
_entity.pdbx_description
1 polymer ?
#
loop_
_entity_poly.entity_id
_entity_poly.type
_entity_poly.pdbx_seq_one_letter_code
_entity_poly.pdbx_strand_id
1 'polypeptide(L)'
;MAQRELKEAFFTNLNGTSLHEVILGSFLTPVCLLNRGLILILYQKAKGTLQLPLICHFLLDFTVLILPLILSCTILSSILHQVIISLTFVSACMFCFIYCTNSRPSAQQLKTNISAFLQNHVQFNQVPFVTLFRVFVNVKTAISILAVDFSVFPRRYAKTETYGTGVMDFGVGGFVFANALVSPEARRKSISGSTMNHIKKQLLSVWPLVVLGMGRLVSVKMSDYHEHVTEYGVHWNFFFTLAIVRVVASLLLLVLPVSQSVVFALLICGIYQFSLETSGLKDFIIHNNDREKDFLHANKEGIFSVVGYVAIYLTGIQVGLYVMQPRSHVRAWLKALLNLLLGSFVLYAALYVCQTLVEPVSRRLANLPFCLWSVAQSLLFISCLGISDMILLFSKRTSGCHFVPSSWDLHKKQSSSDKNTVEIERHCLVQAVSRNQLLFFVLANVMTGLINSTVDTLSCSSLFSVCTLLLYMFMNCIVIYVLHICGITIKFW
;
A
#
# COMPACT_ATOMS: atom_id res chain seq x y z
N MET A 1 -17.91 17.76 27.92
CA MET A 1 -16.52 17.61 28.44
C MET A 1 -16.16 16.15 28.65
N ALA A 2 -16.91 15.34 29.42
CA ALA A 2 -16.56 13.94 29.68
C ALA A 2 -16.35 13.02 28.44
N GLN A 3 -17.25 13.05 27.44
CA GLN A 3 -17.07 12.25 26.20
C GLN A 3 -15.87 12.72 25.34
N ARG A 4 -15.51 13.99 25.46
CA ARG A 4 -14.39 14.61 24.73
C ARG A 4 -13.06 14.16 25.33
N GLU A 5 -12.93 14.25 26.65
CA GLU A 5 -11.75 13.77 27.39
C GLU A 5 -11.58 12.25 27.26
N LEU A 6 -12.67 11.48 27.21
CA LEU A 6 -12.63 10.05 26.91
C LEU A 6 -12.10 9.75 25.50
N LYS A 7 -12.50 10.53 24.48
CA LYS A 7 -11.92 10.42 23.13
C LYS A 7 -10.44 10.77 23.14
N GLU A 8 -10.04 11.85 23.81
CA GLU A 8 -8.63 12.24 23.89
C GLU A 8 -7.79 11.16 24.58
N ALA A 9 -8.21 10.69 25.76
CA ALA A 9 -7.52 9.62 26.49
C ALA A 9 -7.40 8.32 25.66
N PHE A 10 -8.39 8.03 24.82
CA PHE A 10 -8.41 6.86 23.94
C PHE A 10 -7.32 6.89 22.84
N PHE A 11 -6.80 8.07 22.51
CA PHE A 11 -5.80 8.26 21.46
C PHE A 11 -4.43 8.72 21.96
N THR A 12 -4.26 8.94 23.27
CA THR A 12 -2.98 9.36 23.88
C THR A 12 -2.05 8.18 24.23
N ASN A 13 -0.73 8.43 24.25
CA ASN A 13 0.33 7.52 24.71
C ASN A 13 0.42 6.18 23.97
N LEU A 14 0.22 6.22 22.65
CA LEU A 14 0.29 5.03 21.79
C LEU A 14 1.75 4.74 21.37
N ASN A 15 2.30 3.63 21.87
CA ASN A 15 3.68 3.17 21.59
C ASN A 15 3.76 2.14 20.44
N GLY A 16 2.64 1.86 19.76
CA GLY A 16 2.58 0.99 18.59
C GLY A 16 2.71 -0.49 18.93
N THR A 17 3.24 -1.27 17.99
CA THR A 17 3.52 -2.70 18.12
C THR A 17 4.96 -3.04 17.72
N SER A 18 5.34 -4.31 17.85
CA SER A 18 6.60 -4.86 17.38
C SER A 18 6.71 -4.85 15.85
N LEU A 19 7.93 -4.67 15.34
CA LEU A 19 8.25 -4.78 13.92
C LEU A 19 7.78 -6.11 13.32
N HIS A 20 7.91 -7.20 14.08
CA HIS A 20 7.52 -8.55 13.64
C HIS A 20 6.02 -8.64 13.31
N GLU A 21 5.16 -7.96 14.08
CA GLU A 21 3.72 -7.99 13.83
C GLU A 21 3.36 -7.24 12.54
N VAL A 22 4.02 -6.12 12.26
CA VAL A 22 3.81 -5.37 11.00
C VAL A 22 4.34 -6.14 9.78
N ILE A 23 5.49 -6.82 9.94
CA ILE A 23 6.03 -7.77 8.96
C ILE A 23 5.00 -8.87 8.66
N LEU A 24 4.47 -9.50 9.71
CA LEU A 24 3.50 -10.57 9.61
C LEU A 24 2.24 -10.13 8.85
N GLY A 25 1.71 -8.93 9.15
CA GLY A 25 0.55 -8.35 8.46
C GLY A 25 0.76 -8.11 6.96
N SER A 26 2.00 -8.08 6.46
CA SER A 26 2.30 -7.95 5.04
C SER A 26 2.15 -9.25 4.26
N PHE A 27 2.21 -10.42 4.92
CA PHE A 27 1.99 -11.73 4.29
C PHE A 27 0.52 -12.07 4.09
N LEU A 28 -0.40 -11.46 4.85
CA LEU A 28 -1.83 -11.74 4.75
C LEU A 28 -2.38 -11.45 3.34
N THR A 29 -2.05 -10.29 2.78
CA THR A 29 -2.58 -9.85 1.48
C THR A 29 -2.12 -10.73 0.30
N PRO A 30 -0.82 -11.07 0.15
CA PRO A 30 -0.37 -12.01 -0.88
C PRO A 30 -1.06 -13.38 -0.80
N VAL A 31 -1.35 -13.86 0.40
CA VAL A 31 -2.05 -15.13 0.62
C VAL A 31 -3.53 -15.03 0.22
N CYS A 32 -4.22 -13.93 0.55
CA CYS A 32 -5.58 -13.67 0.06
C CYS A 32 -5.64 -13.62 -1.47
N LEU A 33 -4.67 -12.96 -2.11
CA LEU A 33 -4.55 -12.90 -3.58
C LEU A 33 -4.37 -14.30 -4.18
N LEU A 34 -3.47 -15.09 -3.60
CA LEU A 34 -3.21 -16.47 -4.01
C LEU A 34 -4.48 -17.33 -3.88
N ASN A 35 -5.17 -17.26 -2.75
CA ASN A 35 -6.41 -17.99 -2.51
C ASN A 35 -7.50 -17.62 -3.53
N ARG A 36 -7.71 -16.33 -3.79
CA ARG A 36 -8.65 -15.87 -4.82
C ARG A 36 -8.35 -16.49 -6.19
N GLY A 37 -7.10 -16.41 -6.63
CA GLY A 37 -6.71 -16.94 -7.93
C GLY A 37 -6.87 -18.46 -8.03
N LEU A 38 -6.49 -19.21 -6.99
CA LEU A 38 -6.64 -20.66 -6.94
C LEU A 38 -8.12 -21.10 -6.93
N ILE A 39 -8.99 -20.40 -6.19
CA ILE A 39 -10.44 -20.65 -6.19
C ILE A 39 -11.02 -20.49 -7.60
N LEU A 40 -10.63 -19.43 -8.32
CA LEU A 40 -11.08 -19.21 -9.70
C LEU A 40 -10.59 -20.31 -10.66
N ILE A 41 -9.35 -20.81 -10.50
CA ILE A 41 -8.84 -21.94 -11.29
C ILE A 41 -9.66 -23.21 -11.01
N LEU A 42 -9.93 -23.51 -9.73
CA LEU A 42 -10.73 -24.67 -9.34
C LEU A 42 -12.15 -24.60 -9.87
N TYR A 43 -12.78 -23.42 -9.79
CA TYR A 43 -14.12 -23.20 -10.30
C TYR A 43 -14.18 -23.43 -11.83
N GLN A 44 -13.22 -22.87 -12.57
CA GLN A 44 -13.15 -23.07 -14.01
C GLN A 44 -12.97 -24.54 -14.37
N LYS A 45 -12.16 -25.28 -13.61
CA LYS A 45 -11.95 -26.71 -13.81
C LYS A 45 -13.22 -27.53 -13.53
N ALA A 46 -13.97 -27.17 -12.49
CA ALA A 46 -15.18 -27.88 -12.11
C ALA A 46 -16.33 -27.67 -13.11
N LYS A 47 -16.51 -26.46 -13.64
CA LYS A 47 -17.64 -26.12 -14.53
C LYS A 47 -17.30 -26.06 -16.03
N GLY A 48 -16.04 -26.18 -16.41
CA GLY A 48 -15.58 -26.10 -17.80
C GLY A 48 -15.65 -24.71 -18.43
N THR A 49 -16.39 -23.76 -17.86
CA THR A 49 -16.48 -22.36 -18.29
C THR A 49 -16.37 -21.39 -17.11
N LEU A 50 -15.75 -20.23 -17.33
CA LEU A 50 -15.67 -19.15 -16.34
C LEU A 50 -16.73 -18.09 -16.63
N GLN A 51 -18.01 -18.45 -16.50
CA GLN A 51 -19.12 -17.51 -16.55
C GLN A 51 -19.71 -17.39 -15.13
N LEU A 52 -19.07 -16.57 -14.28
CA LEU A 52 -19.71 -16.10 -13.06
C LEU A 52 -20.55 -14.86 -13.39
N PRO A 53 -21.77 -14.75 -12.84
CA PRO A 53 -22.46 -13.47 -12.79
C PRO A 53 -21.58 -12.39 -12.15
N LEU A 54 -21.68 -11.17 -12.64
CA LEU A 54 -20.90 -10.01 -12.20
C LEU A 54 -20.95 -9.80 -10.67
N ILE A 55 -22.14 -9.96 -10.08
CA ILE A 55 -22.36 -9.86 -8.63
C ILE A 55 -21.58 -10.95 -7.88
N CYS A 56 -21.59 -12.19 -8.39
CA CYS A 56 -20.87 -13.29 -7.76
C CYS A 56 -19.35 -13.08 -7.80
N HIS A 57 -18.82 -12.51 -8.89
CA HIS A 57 -17.40 -12.17 -8.98
C HIS A 57 -17.02 -11.08 -7.96
N PHE A 58 -17.83 -10.04 -7.85
CA PHE A 58 -17.64 -8.99 -6.86
C PHE A 58 -17.70 -9.52 -5.42
N LEU A 59 -18.70 -10.35 -5.10
CA LEU A 59 -18.84 -10.95 -3.77
C LEU A 59 -17.67 -11.89 -3.44
N LEU A 60 -17.18 -12.66 -4.41
CA LEU A 60 -15.97 -13.46 -4.24
C LEU A 60 -14.75 -12.58 -3.96
N ASP A 61 -14.56 -11.51 -4.72
CA ASP A 61 -13.46 -10.57 -4.50
C ASP A 61 -13.54 -9.90 -3.13
N PHE A 62 -14.72 -9.45 -2.73
CA PHE A 62 -14.95 -8.84 -1.43
C PHE A 62 -14.68 -9.83 -0.28
N THR A 63 -15.21 -11.05 -0.37
CA THR A 63 -15.07 -12.07 0.69
C THR A 63 -13.66 -12.62 0.81
N VAL A 64 -12.90 -12.74 -0.28
CA VAL A 64 -11.55 -13.32 -0.24
C VAL A 64 -10.46 -12.25 -0.06
N LEU A 65 -10.63 -11.05 -0.62
CA LEU A 65 -9.61 -9.99 -0.56
C LEU A 65 -9.84 -8.96 0.54
N ILE A 66 -11.09 -8.60 0.84
CA ILE A 66 -11.40 -7.47 1.74
C ILE A 66 -11.77 -7.96 3.15
N LEU A 67 -12.67 -8.93 3.25
CA LEU A 67 -13.16 -9.46 4.52
C LEU A 67 -12.02 -9.95 5.44
N PRO A 68 -11.03 -10.75 4.99
CA PRO A 68 -9.95 -11.20 5.87
C PRO A 68 -9.09 -10.05 6.38
N LEU A 69 -8.89 -9.00 5.58
CA LEU A 69 -8.15 -7.81 6.01
C LEU A 69 -8.86 -7.07 7.14
N ILE A 70 -10.19 -6.92 7.05
CA ILE A 70 -11.00 -6.27 8.10
C ILE A 70 -10.98 -7.12 9.38
N LEU A 71 -11.20 -8.42 9.27
CA LEU A 71 -11.23 -9.31 10.45
C LEU A 71 -9.86 -9.32 11.13
N SER A 72 -8.77 -9.45 10.37
CA SER A 72 -7.40 -9.47 10.90
C SER A 72 -6.96 -8.15 11.55
N CYS A 73 -7.53 -7.00 11.17
CA CYS A 73 -7.26 -5.74 11.86
C CYS A 73 -8.24 -5.41 12.99
N THR A 74 -9.20 -6.31 13.28
CA THR A 74 -10.22 -6.14 14.33
C THR A 74 -10.18 -7.34 15.28
N ILE A 75 -11.20 -8.21 15.22
CA ILE A 75 -11.40 -9.33 16.15
C ILE A 75 -10.36 -10.44 16.04
N LEU A 76 -9.75 -10.64 14.86
CA LEU A 76 -8.76 -11.69 14.59
C LEU A 76 -7.31 -11.19 14.77
N SER A 77 -7.11 -9.96 15.25
CA SER A 77 -5.79 -9.36 15.42
C SER A 77 -4.90 -10.08 16.44
N SER A 78 -5.47 -10.63 17.52
CA SER A 78 -4.73 -11.41 18.53
C SER A 78 -4.18 -12.73 17.97
N ILE A 79 -4.87 -13.33 17.00
CA ILE A 79 -4.53 -14.62 16.40
C ILE A 79 -4.05 -14.49 14.95
N LEU A 80 -3.51 -13.31 14.56
CA LEU A 80 -3.09 -13.01 13.19
C LEU A 80 -2.19 -14.09 12.57
N HIS A 81 -1.27 -14.65 13.34
CA HIS A 81 -0.37 -15.73 12.89
C HIS A 81 -1.14 -17.00 12.46
N GLN A 82 -2.12 -17.45 13.25
CA GLN A 82 -2.96 -18.61 12.94
C GLN A 82 -3.82 -18.37 11.69
N VAL A 83 -4.31 -17.14 11.51
CA VAL A 83 -5.08 -16.76 10.32
C VAL A 83 -4.22 -16.88 9.07
N ILE A 84 -2.98 -16.39 9.10
CA ILE A 84 -2.07 -16.50 7.96
C ILE A 84 -1.70 -17.95 7.70
N ILE A 85 -1.33 -18.71 8.74
CA ILE A 85 -0.97 -20.13 8.60
C ILE A 85 -2.14 -20.93 8.01
N SER A 86 -3.35 -20.77 8.54
CA SER A 86 -4.53 -21.48 8.02
C SER A 86 -4.84 -21.12 6.56
N LEU A 87 -4.80 -19.83 6.20
CA LEU A 87 -5.01 -19.40 4.82
C LEU A 87 -3.89 -19.89 3.87
N THR A 88 -2.64 -19.94 4.33
CA THR A 88 -1.53 -20.51 3.54
C THR A 88 -1.69 -22.01 3.36
N PHE A 89 -2.13 -22.74 4.40
CA PHE A 89 -2.41 -24.17 4.32
C PHE A 89 -3.52 -24.46 3.31
N VAL A 90 -4.63 -23.71 3.35
CA VAL A 90 -5.71 -23.80 2.36
C VAL A 90 -5.18 -23.55 0.94
N SER A 91 -4.33 -22.53 0.75
CA SER A 91 -3.70 -22.25 -0.54
C SER A 91 -2.83 -23.41 -1.04
N ALA A 92 -2.06 -24.03 -0.14
CA ALA A 92 -1.19 -25.15 -0.46
C ALA A 92 -2.00 -26.41 -0.82
N CYS A 93 -3.09 -26.69 -0.10
CA CYS A 93 -4.01 -27.78 -0.41
C CYS A 93 -4.66 -27.58 -1.79
N MET A 94 -5.18 -26.39 -2.09
CA MET A 94 -5.76 -26.07 -3.40
C MET A 94 -4.74 -26.21 -4.53
N PHE A 95 -3.53 -25.70 -4.32
CA PHE A 95 -2.43 -25.82 -5.29
C PHE A 95 -2.04 -27.29 -5.54
N CYS A 96 -1.88 -28.08 -4.47
CA CYS A 96 -1.56 -29.50 -4.54
C CYS A 96 -2.66 -30.26 -5.30
N PHE A 97 -3.93 -30.00 -5.00
CA PHE A 97 -5.06 -30.60 -5.70
C PHE A 97 -5.05 -30.27 -7.20
N ILE A 98 -4.87 -29.00 -7.57
CA ILE A 98 -4.78 -28.58 -8.99
C ILE A 98 -3.66 -29.35 -9.70
N TYR A 99 -2.49 -29.47 -9.05
CA TYR A 99 -1.33 -30.14 -9.62
C TYR A 99 -1.57 -31.65 -9.78
N CYS A 100 -1.99 -32.34 -8.71
CA CYS A 100 -2.20 -33.79 -8.69
C CYS A 100 -3.27 -34.26 -9.68
N THR A 101 -4.32 -33.48 -9.91
CA THR A 101 -5.36 -33.86 -10.87
C THR A 101 -4.94 -33.63 -12.33
N ASN A 102 -3.95 -32.77 -12.61
CA ASN A 102 -3.51 -32.47 -13.99
C ASN A 102 -2.24 -33.22 -14.41
N SER A 103 -1.50 -33.79 -13.47
CA SER A 103 -0.25 -34.49 -13.75
C SER A 103 -0.06 -35.67 -12.81
N ARG A 104 0.44 -36.80 -13.31
CA ARG A 104 0.87 -37.89 -12.43
C ARG A 104 2.00 -37.38 -11.52
N PRO A 105 1.96 -37.60 -10.21
CA PRO A 105 2.96 -37.06 -9.29
C PRO A 105 4.28 -37.82 -9.47
N SER A 106 5.16 -37.32 -10.33
CA SER A 106 6.57 -37.72 -10.37
C SER A 106 7.47 -36.51 -10.13
N ALA A 107 8.44 -36.65 -9.22
CA ALA A 107 9.36 -35.57 -8.84
C ALA A 107 10.21 -35.09 -10.03
N GLN A 108 10.51 -35.98 -10.98
CA GLN A 108 11.27 -35.67 -12.18
C GLN A 108 10.47 -34.78 -13.16
N GLN A 109 9.16 -35.02 -13.28
CA GLN A 109 8.27 -34.22 -14.12
C GLN A 109 8.00 -32.83 -13.52
N LEU A 110 7.97 -32.70 -12.20
CA LEU A 110 7.91 -31.39 -11.53
C LEU A 110 9.12 -30.53 -11.88
N LYS A 111 10.34 -31.09 -11.80
CA LYS A 111 11.57 -30.37 -12.16
C LYS A 111 11.55 -29.90 -13.62
N THR A 112 11.10 -30.75 -14.55
CA THR A 112 10.97 -30.40 -15.97
C THR A 112 9.91 -29.32 -16.21
N ASN A 113 8.77 -29.39 -15.52
CA ASN A 113 7.72 -28.38 -15.62
C ASN A 113 8.17 -27.02 -15.07
N ILE A 114 8.95 -26.99 -13.99
CA ILE A 114 9.53 -25.76 -13.42
C ILE A 114 10.63 -25.20 -14.31
N SER A 115 11.48 -26.03 -14.92
CA SER A 115 12.52 -25.53 -15.83
C SER A 115 11.89 -24.94 -17.10
N ALA A 116 10.89 -25.60 -17.68
CA ALA A 116 10.08 -25.06 -18.77
C ALA A 116 9.30 -23.79 -18.33
N PHE A 117 8.77 -23.82 -17.09
CA PHE A 117 8.42 -22.70 -16.21
C PHE A 117 9.15 -21.39 -16.52
N LEU A 118 10.39 -21.44 -16.07
CA LEU A 118 11.33 -20.34 -15.92
C LEU A 118 11.78 -19.74 -17.26
N GLN A 119 11.72 -20.54 -18.33
CA GLN A 119 12.12 -20.12 -19.67
C GLN A 119 11.01 -19.38 -20.44
N ASN A 120 9.75 -19.50 -20.00
CA ASN A 120 8.63 -18.86 -20.69
C ASN A 120 8.77 -17.33 -20.79
N HIS A 121 8.28 -16.82 -21.91
CA HIS A 121 8.13 -15.39 -22.14
C HIS A 121 6.84 -14.86 -21.52
N VAL A 122 6.95 -13.71 -20.88
CA VAL A 122 5.82 -13.02 -20.24
C VAL A 122 5.64 -11.65 -20.86
N GLN A 123 4.40 -11.29 -21.19
CA GLN A 123 4.03 -9.95 -21.63
C GLN A 123 3.24 -9.24 -20.52
N PHE A 124 3.40 -7.93 -20.45
CA PHE A 124 2.73 -7.09 -19.47
C PHE A 124 2.61 -5.66 -20.00
N ASN A 125 1.43 -5.06 -19.85
CA ASN A 125 1.21 -3.65 -20.16
C ASN A 125 1.70 -2.72 -19.05
N GLN A 126 1.61 -3.18 -17.79
CA GLN A 126 2.07 -2.50 -16.58
C GLN A 126 2.62 -3.55 -15.64
N VAL A 127 3.64 -3.21 -14.82
CA VAL A 127 4.23 -4.19 -13.90
C VAL A 127 3.18 -4.62 -12.86
N PRO A 128 2.73 -5.89 -12.90
CA PRO A 128 1.61 -6.41 -12.13
C PRO A 128 1.61 -6.14 -10.63
N PHE A 129 2.67 -6.57 -9.95
CA PHE A 129 2.77 -6.52 -8.50
C PHE A 129 2.94 -5.09 -7.97
N VAL A 130 3.41 -4.15 -8.80
CA VAL A 130 3.43 -2.71 -8.44
C VAL A 130 2.01 -2.19 -8.37
N THR A 131 1.15 -2.58 -9.32
CA THR A 131 -0.27 -2.24 -9.29
C THR A 131 -0.95 -2.84 -8.07
N LEU A 132 -0.70 -4.12 -7.77
CA LEU A 132 -1.22 -4.78 -6.57
C LEU A 132 -0.80 -4.06 -5.28
N PHE A 133 0.49 -3.71 -5.15
CA PHE A 133 1.00 -2.98 -4.00
C PHE A 133 0.25 -1.66 -3.78
N ARG A 134 0.08 -0.86 -4.84
CA ARG A 134 -0.64 0.41 -4.76
C ARG A 134 -2.12 0.24 -4.40
N VAL A 135 -2.78 -0.79 -4.93
CA VAL A 135 -4.19 -1.10 -4.60
C VAL A 135 -4.31 -1.50 -3.14
N PHE A 136 -3.49 -2.41 -2.65
CA PHE A 136 -3.62 -2.91 -1.28
C PHE A 136 -3.14 -1.93 -0.22
N VAL A 137 -2.18 -1.05 -0.52
CA VAL A 137 -1.87 0.10 0.36
C VAL A 137 -3.09 1.01 0.49
N ASN A 138 -3.80 1.29 -0.60
CA ASN A 138 -5.05 2.06 -0.56
C ASN A 138 -6.16 1.36 0.24
N VAL A 139 -6.41 0.07 -0.03
CA VAL A 139 -7.44 -0.73 0.66
C VAL A 139 -7.16 -0.83 2.15
N LYS A 140 -5.94 -1.21 2.55
CA LYS A 140 -5.55 -1.28 3.97
C LYS A 140 -5.72 0.06 4.66
N THR A 141 -5.36 1.16 3.98
CA THR A 141 -5.55 2.49 4.55
C THR A 141 -7.01 2.86 4.69
N ALA A 142 -7.85 2.59 3.68
CA ALA A 142 -9.29 2.84 3.75
C ALA A 142 -9.93 2.10 4.94
N ILE A 143 -9.50 0.87 5.22
CA ILE A 143 -9.93 0.10 6.40
C ILE A 143 -9.43 0.82 7.68
N SER A 144 -8.13 1.10 7.78
CA SER A 144 -7.53 1.65 9.00
C SER A 144 -8.00 3.05 9.38
N ILE A 145 -8.30 3.93 8.41
CA ILE A 145 -8.72 5.31 8.70
C ILE A 145 -10.08 5.39 9.39
N LEU A 146 -10.97 4.41 9.17
CA LEU A 146 -12.23 4.31 9.89
C LEU A 146 -12.11 3.37 11.10
N ALA A 147 -11.39 2.25 10.96
CA ALA A 147 -11.28 1.27 12.03
C ALA A 147 -10.66 1.87 13.30
N VAL A 148 -9.71 2.80 13.16
CA VAL A 148 -9.06 3.44 14.31
C VAL A 148 -10.04 4.15 15.23
N ASP A 149 -11.18 4.63 14.73
CA ASP A 149 -12.19 5.32 15.54
C ASP A 149 -13.05 4.37 16.39
N PHE A 150 -13.03 3.07 16.10
CA PHE A 150 -13.75 2.03 16.85
C PHE A 150 -12.88 1.34 17.91
N SER A 151 -13.46 1.00 19.06
CA SER A 151 -12.80 0.25 20.14
C SER A 151 -12.26 -1.12 19.72
N VAL A 152 -12.89 -1.76 18.72
CA VAL A 152 -12.50 -3.09 18.20
C VAL A 152 -11.14 -3.09 17.48
N PHE A 153 -10.68 -1.94 17.00
CA PHE A 153 -9.36 -1.83 16.37
C PHE A 153 -8.28 -1.76 17.44
N PRO A 154 -7.28 -2.67 17.43
CA PRO A 154 -6.23 -2.67 18.43
C PRO A 154 -5.42 -1.38 18.42
N ARG A 155 -5.29 -0.75 19.58
CA ARG A 155 -4.56 0.51 19.74
C ARG A 155 -3.08 0.39 19.35
N ARG A 156 -2.50 -0.81 19.43
CA ARG A 156 -1.14 -1.10 18.96
C ARG A 156 -0.93 -0.95 17.44
N TYR A 157 -2.00 -0.94 16.64
CA TYR A 157 -1.94 -0.70 15.19
C TYR A 157 -2.11 0.76 14.80
N ALA A 158 -2.60 1.59 15.72
CA ALA A 158 -2.78 3.02 15.50
C ALA A 158 -1.42 3.74 15.38
N LYS A 159 -1.48 5.03 15.03
CA LYS A 159 -0.28 5.84 14.88
C LYS A 159 0.42 6.03 16.23
N THR A 160 1.74 6.02 16.21
CA THR A 160 2.54 6.32 17.40
C THR A 160 2.68 7.83 17.60
N GLU A 161 2.75 8.25 18.86
CA GLU A 161 2.86 9.67 19.23
C GLU A 161 4.30 10.19 19.15
N THR A 162 5.25 9.45 19.70
CA THR A 162 6.67 9.82 19.75
C THR A 162 7.53 8.79 19.03
N TYR A 163 7.56 7.56 19.55
CA TYR A 163 8.36 6.46 19.06
C TYR A 163 7.57 5.16 19.01
N GLY A 164 7.97 4.26 18.11
CA GLY A 164 7.39 2.94 17.94
C GLY A 164 6.96 2.66 16.50
N THR A 165 6.32 1.52 16.29
CA THR A 165 5.88 1.09 14.96
C THR A 165 4.43 0.62 14.96
N GLY A 166 3.53 1.40 14.37
CA GLY A 166 2.15 1.00 14.09
C GLY A 166 1.92 0.61 12.62
N VAL A 167 0.84 -0.13 12.35
CA VAL A 167 0.41 -0.43 10.97
C VAL A 167 0.04 0.87 10.25
N MET A 168 -0.58 1.82 10.95
CA MET A 168 -0.90 3.14 10.40
C MET A 168 0.33 4.02 10.17
N ASP A 169 1.42 3.82 10.92
CA ASP A 169 2.67 4.55 10.70
C ASP A 169 3.33 4.14 9.38
N PHE A 170 3.31 2.83 9.06
CA PHE A 170 3.76 2.34 7.75
C PHE A 170 2.91 2.90 6.61
N GLY A 171 1.61 3.12 6.81
CA GLY A 171 0.69 3.59 5.77
C GLY A 171 1.17 4.84 5.04
N VAL A 172 1.67 5.83 5.79
CA VAL A 172 2.19 7.09 5.23
C VAL A 172 3.42 6.84 4.35
N GLY A 173 4.41 6.10 4.86
CA GLY A 173 5.62 5.75 4.11
C GLY A 173 5.32 4.89 2.88
N GLY A 174 4.42 3.92 3.02
CA GLY A 174 3.95 3.06 1.95
C GLY A 174 3.23 3.83 0.84
N PHE A 175 2.45 4.86 1.16
CA PHE A 175 1.80 5.74 0.17
C PHE A 175 2.81 6.59 -0.60
N VAL A 176 3.76 7.21 0.11
CA VAL A 176 4.82 8.02 -0.52
C VAL A 176 5.64 7.14 -1.47
N PHE A 177 6.04 5.95 -1.01
CA PHE A 177 6.75 4.95 -1.81
C PHE A 177 5.91 4.46 -3.01
N ALA A 178 4.63 4.16 -2.81
CA ALA A 178 3.69 3.74 -3.85
C ALA A 178 3.52 4.77 -4.98
N ASN A 179 3.54 6.06 -4.64
CA ASN A 179 3.46 7.15 -5.62
C ASN A 179 4.81 7.32 -6.35
N ALA A 180 5.93 7.19 -5.65
CA ALA A 180 7.27 7.28 -6.24
C ALA A 180 7.52 6.18 -7.29
N LEU A 181 7.10 4.94 -7.03
CA LEU A 181 7.29 3.78 -7.93
C LEU A 181 6.74 3.99 -9.35
N VAL A 182 5.68 4.79 -9.48
CA VAL A 182 4.98 5.02 -10.74
C VAL A 182 5.15 6.43 -11.28
N SER A 183 6.04 7.22 -10.67
CA SER A 183 6.36 8.57 -11.09
C SER A 183 6.82 8.61 -12.56
N PRO A 184 6.58 9.72 -13.29
CA PRO A 184 7.08 9.89 -14.65
C PRO A 184 8.58 9.60 -14.79
N GLU A 185 9.35 9.98 -13.77
CA GLU A 185 10.80 9.80 -13.64
C GLU A 185 11.16 8.31 -13.53
N ALA A 186 10.44 7.55 -12.69
CA ALA A 186 10.62 6.09 -12.57
C ALA A 186 10.21 5.33 -13.84
N ARG A 187 9.27 5.87 -14.64
CA ARG A 187 8.83 5.28 -15.91
C ARG A 187 9.76 5.62 -17.09
N ARG A 188 10.87 6.34 -16.87
CA ARG A 188 11.83 6.77 -17.90
C ARG A 188 11.18 7.50 -19.08
N LYS A 189 10.07 8.22 -18.86
CA LYS A 189 9.52 9.10 -19.89
C LYS A 189 10.53 10.22 -20.12
N SER A 190 11.04 10.38 -21.35
CA SER A 190 12.09 11.36 -21.62
C SER A 190 11.63 12.76 -21.21
N ILE A 191 12.54 13.46 -20.54
CA ILE A 191 12.38 14.87 -20.17
C ILE A 191 12.58 15.67 -21.46
N SER A 192 11.51 15.82 -22.24
CA SER A 192 11.51 16.68 -23.42
C SER A 192 10.79 17.98 -23.07
N GLY A 193 11.56 19.04 -22.85
CA GLY A 193 11.04 20.37 -22.53
C GLY A 193 12.03 21.25 -21.77
N SER A 194 11.75 22.57 -21.73
CA SER A 194 12.45 23.52 -20.86
C SER A 194 12.15 23.24 -19.38
N THR A 195 13.14 23.44 -18.51
CA THR A 195 13.04 23.31 -17.04
C THR A 195 11.80 24.01 -16.46
N MET A 196 11.44 25.17 -17.00
CA MET A 196 10.26 25.94 -16.55
C MET A 196 8.94 25.24 -16.88
N ASN A 197 8.84 24.58 -18.04
CA ASN A 197 7.65 23.80 -18.41
C ASN A 197 7.51 22.56 -17.53
N HIS A 198 8.63 21.97 -17.09
CA HIS A 198 8.61 20.87 -16.13
C HIS A 198 8.08 21.31 -14.77
N ILE A 199 8.56 22.43 -14.22
CA ILE A 199 8.08 22.96 -12.94
C ILE A 199 6.59 23.29 -13.03
N LYS A 200 6.14 23.98 -14.09
CA LYS A 200 4.71 24.28 -14.31
C LYS A 200 3.86 23.02 -14.37
N LYS A 201 4.32 22.00 -15.10
CA LYS A 201 3.61 20.71 -15.20
C LYS A 201 3.54 19.98 -13.85
N GLN A 202 4.60 20.03 -13.04
CA GLN A 202 4.60 19.41 -11.72
C GLN A 202 3.69 20.16 -10.74
N LEU A 203 3.70 21.49 -10.73
CA LEU A 203 2.77 22.30 -9.94
C LEU A 203 1.31 22.03 -10.35
N LEU A 204 1.04 21.96 -11.66
CA LEU A 204 -0.28 21.58 -12.19
C LEU A 204 -0.64 20.11 -11.85
N SER A 205 0.33 19.23 -11.60
CA SER A 205 0.02 17.85 -11.24
C SER A 205 -0.34 17.66 -9.75
N VAL A 206 -0.13 18.71 -8.95
CA VAL A 206 -0.26 18.69 -7.49
C VAL A 206 -1.47 19.49 -7.00
N TRP A 207 -2.04 20.40 -7.81
CA TRP A 207 -3.23 21.19 -7.43
C TRP A 207 -4.38 20.38 -6.82
N PRO A 208 -4.71 19.16 -7.28
CA PRO A 208 -5.81 18.41 -6.70
C PRO A 208 -5.53 17.96 -5.27
N LEU A 209 -4.27 17.64 -4.95
CA LEU A 209 -3.85 17.30 -3.58
C LEU A 209 -3.97 18.53 -2.67
N VAL A 210 -3.64 19.71 -3.18
CA VAL A 210 -3.80 20.96 -2.43
C VAL A 210 -5.27 21.24 -2.17
N VAL A 211 -6.15 21.09 -3.17
CA VAL A 211 -7.60 21.25 -3.01
C VAL A 211 -8.17 20.25 -2.00
N LEU A 212 -7.76 18.97 -2.06
CA LEU A 212 -8.16 17.97 -1.07
C LEU A 212 -7.65 18.31 0.34
N GLY A 213 -6.42 18.82 0.44
CA GLY A 213 -5.85 19.29 1.70
C GLY A 213 -6.63 20.46 2.29
N MET A 214 -7.02 21.43 1.47
CA MET A 214 -7.85 22.57 1.88
C MET A 214 -9.25 22.12 2.29
N GLY A 215 -9.89 21.25 1.50
CA GLY A 215 -11.21 20.70 1.81
C GLY A 215 -11.22 19.94 3.13
N ARG A 216 -10.18 19.14 3.40
CA ARG A 216 -10.01 18.47 4.70
C ARG A 216 -9.85 19.47 5.84
N LEU A 217 -9.00 20.49 5.67
CA LEU A 217 -8.79 21.51 6.71
C LEU A 217 -10.09 22.23 7.05
N VAL A 218 -10.83 22.68 6.04
CA VAL A 218 -12.13 23.35 6.25
C VAL A 218 -13.13 22.39 6.91
N SER A 219 -13.24 21.16 6.41
CA SER A 219 -14.18 20.17 6.97
C SER A 219 -13.91 19.89 8.44
N VAL A 220 -12.65 19.73 8.84
CA VAL A 220 -12.31 19.39 10.22
C VAL A 220 -12.53 20.58 11.16
N LYS A 221 -12.13 21.80 10.74
CA LYS A 221 -12.38 23.02 11.52
C LYS A 221 -13.87 23.34 11.66
N MET A 222 -14.69 23.03 10.66
CA MET A 222 -16.14 23.25 10.72
C MET A 222 -16.89 22.19 11.54
N SER A 223 -16.30 21.00 11.72
CA SER A 223 -16.97 19.88 12.40
C SER A 223 -16.61 19.75 13.88
N ASP A 224 -15.83 20.67 14.46
CA ASP A 224 -15.24 20.59 15.81
C ASP A 224 -14.62 19.20 16.12
N TYR A 225 -14.10 18.53 15.08
CA TYR A 225 -13.51 17.21 15.22
C TYR A 225 -12.13 17.33 15.86
N HIS A 226 -11.75 16.37 16.72
CA HIS A 226 -10.45 16.42 17.38
C HIS A 226 -9.32 16.22 16.37
N GLU A 227 -8.53 17.28 16.19
CA GLU A 227 -7.29 17.22 15.45
C GLU A 227 -6.18 16.73 16.37
N HIS A 228 -5.61 15.56 16.08
CA HIS A 228 -4.32 15.17 16.65
C HIS A 228 -3.24 16.06 16.07
N VAL A 229 -3.01 17.21 16.72
CA VAL A 229 -2.05 18.23 16.30
C VAL A 229 -0.62 17.67 16.23
N THR A 230 -0.33 16.62 17.01
CA THR A 230 0.93 15.87 17.01
C THR A 230 1.16 15.06 15.74
N GLU A 231 0.15 14.87 14.87
CA GLU A 231 0.33 14.14 13.62
C GLU A 231 1.06 14.94 12.54
N TYR A 232 0.61 16.17 12.32
CA TYR A 232 1.05 17.04 11.22
C TYR A 232 1.11 18.52 11.62
N GLY A 233 0.31 18.96 12.59
CA GLY A 233 0.15 20.36 12.94
C GLY A 233 -1.31 20.80 12.98
N VAL A 234 -1.53 22.09 13.24
CA VAL A 234 -2.85 22.70 13.37
C VAL A 234 -3.52 22.96 12.02
N HIS A 235 -2.73 23.27 11.00
CA HIS A 235 -3.19 23.64 9.66
C HIS A 235 -2.61 22.72 8.57
N TRP A 236 -1.91 21.67 8.97
CA TRP A 236 -1.22 20.76 8.06
C TRP A 236 -1.87 19.40 8.04
N ASN A 237 -1.80 18.73 6.89
CA ASN A 237 -2.28 17.37 6.75
C ASN A 237 -1.46 16.60 5.71
N PHE A 238 -1.72 15.30 5.63
CA PHE A 238 -0.99 14.40 4.75
C PHE A 238 -1.06 14.79 3.27
N PHE A 239 -2.16 15.41 2.79
CA PHE A 239 -2.25 15.83 1.39
C PHE A 239 -1.25 16.94 1.06
N PHE A 240 -1.07 17.91 1.98
CA PHE A 240 -0.05 18.95 1.85
C PHE A 240 1.36 18.38 1.89
N THR A 241 1.63 17.43 2.81
CA THR A 241 2.91 16.71 2.83
C THR A 241 3.17 16.02 1.49
N LEU A 242 2.21 15.27 0.95
CA LEU A 242 2.38 14.56 -0.32
C LEU A 242 2.60 15.53 -1.50
N ALA A 243 1.88 16.65 -1.51
CA ALA A 243 2.03 17.71 -2.49
C ALA A 243 3.45 18.27 -2.50
N ILE A 244 3.98 18.64 -1.33
CA ILE A 244 5.31 19.23 -1.19
C ILE A 244 6.41 18.20 -1.46
N VAL A 245 6.28 16.97 -0.95
CA VAL A 245 7.23 15.89 -1.25
C VAL A 245 7.38 15.70 -2.75
N ARG A 246 6.27 15.70 -3.49
CA ARG A 246 6.30 15.57 -4.96
C ARG A 246 6.99 16.76 -5.62
N VAL A 247 6.67 17.99 -5.23
CA VAL A 247 7.31 19.20 -5.80
C VAL A 247 8.80 19.22 -5.51
N VAL A 248 9.20 19.03 -4.25
CA VAL A 248 10.60 19.06 -3.80
C VAL A 248 11.40 17.95 -4.47
N ALA A 249 10.88 16.71 -4.51
CA ALA A 249 11.57 15.61 -5.17
C ALA A 249 11.76 15.87 -6.68
N SER A 250 10.74 16.39 -7.38
CA SER A 250 10.90 16.73 -8.78
C SER A 250 11.92 17.85 -9.00
N LEU A 251 11.99 18.86 -8.13
CA LEU A 251 13.00 19.92 -8.20
C LEU A 251 14.42 19.38 -7.98
N LEU A 252 14.60 18.49 -6.99
CA LEU A 252 15.89 17.83 -6.73
C LEU A 252 16.35 17.02 -7.96
N LEU A 253 15.44 16.33 -8.64
CA LEU A 253 15.76 15.53 -9.83
C LEU A 253 16.04 16.37 -11.09
N LEU A 254 15.84 17.70 -11.06
CA LEU A 254 16.31 18.58 -12.14
C LEU A 254 17.83 18.81 -12.05
N VAL A 255 18.37 18.74 -10.83
CA VAL A 255 19.80 18.97 -10.55
C VAL A 255 20.55 17.64 -10.44
N LEU A 256 19.88 16.62 -9.88
CA LEU A 256 20.50 15.35 -9.51
C LEU A 256 20.18 14.24 -10.51
N PRO A 257 21.15 13.42 -10.92
CA PRO A 257 20.91 12.31 -11.83
C PRO A 257 20.02 11.25 -11.17
N VAL A 258 18.94 10.87 -11.86
CA VAL A 258 17.95 9.89 -11.36
C VAL A 258 18.60 8.54 -10.99
N SER A 259 19.68 8.16 -11.69
CA SER A 259 20.41 6.91 -11.46
C SER A 259 21.08 6.81 -10.08
N GLN A 260 21.40 7.95 -9.45
CA GLN A 260 22.05 8.04 -8.15
C GLN A 260 21.08 8.50 -7.05
N SER A 261 19.77 8.47 -7.30
CA SER A 261 18.72 8.93 -6.36
C SER A 261 18.83 8.30 -4.95
N VAL A 262 19.32 7.06 -4.84
CA VAL A 262 19.55 6.39 -3.53
C VAL A 262 20.68 7.05 -2.73
N VAL A 263 21.77 7.45 -3.40
CA VAL A 263 22.90 8.10 -2.71
C VAL A 263 22.43 9.42 -2.12
N PHE A 264 21.64 10.19 -2.87
CA PHE A 264 21.05 11.43 -2.38
C PHE A 264 20.01 11.20 -1.28
N ALA A 265 19.20 10.14 -1.38
CA ALA A 265 18.28 9.78 -0.31
C ALA A 265 19.01 9.46 1.01
N LEU A 266 20.11 8.69 0.93
CA LEU A 266 20.94 8.38 2.10
C LEU A 266 21.62 9.63 2.67
N LEU A 267 22.12 10.52 1.81
CA LEU A 267 22.73 11.77 2.23
C LEU A 267 21.70 12.70 2.91
N ILE A 268 20.50 12.83 2.35
CA ILE A 268 19.41 13.61 2.96
C ILE A 268 19.02 13.02 4.32
N CYS A 269 18.80 11.71 4.41
CA CYS A 269 18.49 11.06 5.70
C CYS A 269 19.62 11.22 6.72
N GLY A 270 20.87 11.06 6.31
CA GLY A 270 22.03 11.16 7.19
C GLY A 270 22.22 12.58 7.73
N ILE A 271 22.15 13.59 6.85
CA ILE A 271 22.21 15.00 7.26
C ILE A 271 21.05 15.35 8.17
N TYR A 272 19.82 14.91 7.85
CA TYR A 272 18.65 15.18 8.67
C TYR A 272 18.76 14.54 10.05
N GLN A 273 19.20 13.28 10.15
CA GLN A 273 19.45 12.63 11.43
C GLN A 273 20.53 13.34 12.24
N PHE A 274 21.62 13.76 11.58
CA PHE A 274 22.68 14.51 12.24
C PHE A 274 22.18 15.86 12.77
N SER A 275 21.34 16.57 12.00
CA SER A 275 20.71 17.81 12.44
C SER A 275 19.75 17.58 13.62
N LEU A 276 18.95 16.51 13.62
CA LEU A 276 18.07 16.18 14.73
C LEU A 276 18.85 16.03 16.05
N GLU A 277 20.03 15.42 15.99
CA GLU A 277 20.84 15.13 17.18
C GLU A 277 21.73 16.28 17.63
N THR A 278 22.10 17.22 16.76
CA THR A 278 23.07 18.29 17.08
C THR A 278 22.44 19.67 17.27
N SER A 279 21.32 19.97 16.62
CA SER A 279 20.79 21.34 16.51
C SER A 279 19.64 21.67 17.48
N GLY A 280 19.28 20.76 18.38
CA GLY A 280 18.10 20.89 19.26
C GLY A 280 16.75 20.77 18.52
N LEU A 281 16.77 20.48 17.21
CA LEU A 281 15.57 20.33 16.37
C LEU A 281 14.63 19.24 16.87
N LYS A 282 15.17 18.16 17.42
CA LYS A 282 14.40 17.07 18.01
C LYS A 282 13.53 17.54 19.18
N ASP A 283 14.10 18.29 20.11
CA ASP A 283 13.37 18.86 21.25
C ASP A 283 12.35 19.90 20.79
N PHE A 284 12.69 20.68 19.76
CA PHE A 284 11.76 21.59 19.12
C PHE A 284 10.53 20.86 18.54
N ILE A 285 10.71 19.70 17.89
CA ILE A 285 9.57 18.98 17.31
C ILE A 285 8.75 18.27 18.37
N ILE A 286 9.38 17.55 19.32
CA ILE A 286 8.68 16.67 20.26
C ILE A 286 8.12 17.44 21.47
N HIS A 287 8.96 18.23 22.14
CA HIS A 287 8.70 18.73 23.51
C HIS A 287 8.16 20.16 23.56
N ASN A 288 8.38 20.95 22.51
CA ASN A 288 7.84 22.31 22.48
C ASN A 288 6.30 22.25 22.28
N ASN A 289 5.55 22.92 23.16
CA ASN A 289 4.09 22.99 23.07
C ASN A 289 3.58 24.37 22.62
N ASP A 290 4.49 25.30 22.33
CA ASP A 290 4.15 26.65 21.90
C ASP A 290 3.69 26.61 20.44
N ARG A 291 2.37 26.57 20.22
CA ARG A 291 1.79 26.52 18.86
C ARG A 291 1.28 27.87 18.34
N GLU A 292 1.18 28.87 19.22
CA GLU A 292 0.55 30.16 18.91
C GLU A 292 1.52 31.22 18.34
N LYS A 293 2.83 30.95 18.38
CA LYS A 293 3.84 31.93 17.97
C LYS A 293 3.83 32.20 16.46
N ASP A 294 4.04 31.16 15.65
CA ASP A 294 4.16 31.27 14.20
C ASP A 294 3.54 30.06 13.48
N PHE A 295 3.30 30.20 12.17
CA PHE A 295 2.87 29.10 11.31
C PHE A 295 3.80 27.88 11.37
N LEU A 296 5.11 28.10 11.50
CA LEU A 296 6.09 27.03 11.62
C LEU A 296 5.93 26.27 12.95
N HIS A 297 5.73 26.99 14.06
CA HIS A 297 5.48 26.39 15.37
C HIS A 297 4.18 25.56 15.39
N ALA A 298 3.13 26.06 14.72
CA ALA A 298 1.86 25.38 14.61
C ALA A 298 1.93 24.07 13.79
N ASN A 299 2.86 23.96 12.84
CA ASN A 299 2.92 22.88 11.84
C ASN A 299 4.27 22.17 11.72
N LYS A 300 5.12 22.31 12.73
CA LYS A 300 6.50 21.79 12.74
C LYS A 300 6.58 20.29 12.43
N GLU A 301 5.65 19.48 12.97
CA GLU A 301 5.64 18.04 12.73
C GLU A 301 5.51 17.72 11.23
N GLY A 302 4.54 18.37 10.57
CA GLY A 302 4.27 18.18 9.15
C GLY A 302 5.35 18.75 8.25
N ILE A 303 5.95 19.89 8.61
CA ILE A 303 6.98 20.58 7.81
C ILE A 303 8.31 19.82 7.86
N PHE A 304 8.82 19.50 9.06
CA PHE A 304 10.13 18.85 9.19
C PHE A 304 10.10 17.38 8.72
N SER A 305 8.97 16.69 8.90
CA SER A 305 8.83 15.32 8.38
C SER A 305 8.88 15.21 6.85
N VAL A 306 8.67 16.31 6.10
CA VAL A 306 8.83 16.34 4.63
C VAL A 306 10.22 15.84 4.22
N VAL A 307 11.27 16.17 4.98
CA VAL A 307 12.65 15.81 4.65
C VAL A 307 12.82 14.28 4.57
N GLY A 308 12.34 13.55 5.58
CA GLY A 308 12.33 12.09 5.58
C GLY A 308 11.44 11.51 4.48
N TYR A 309 10.26 12.09 4.24
CA TYR A 309 9.39 11.62 3.15
C TYR A 309 9.97 11.84 1.75
N VAL A 310 10.74 12.92 1.53
CA VAL A 310 11.49 13.13 0.28
C VAL A 310 12.53 12.03 0.08
N ALA A 311 13.23 11.61 1.13
CA ALA A 311 14.19 10.50 1.03
C ALA A 311 13.51 9.15 0.71
N ILE A 312 12.36 8.87 1.33
CA ILE A 312 11.54 7.69 0.98
C ILE A 312 11.10 7.76 -0.49
N TYR A 313 10.68 8.94 -0.96
CA TYR A 313 10.24 9.15 -2.34
C TYR A 313 11.38 8.93 -3.34
N LEU A 314 12.57 9.50 -3.11
CA LEU A 314 13.75 9.30 -3.96
C LEU A 314 14.17 7.83 -4.01
N THR A 315 14.16 7.13 -2.88
CA THR A 315 14.44 5.69 -2.82
C THR A 315 13.39 4.89 -3.62
N GLY A 316 12.11 5.27 -3.51
CA GLY A 316 11.02 4.66 -4.28
C GLY A 316 11.17 4.86 -5.79
N ILE A 317 11.72 5.98 -6.25
CA ILE A 317 12.04 6.19 -7.67
C ILE A 317 13.08 5.19 -8.14
N GLN A 318 14.17 4.98 -7.39
CA GLN A 318 15.18 3.99 -7.78
C GLN A 318 14.60 2.58 -7.88
N VAL A 319 13.79 2.18 -6.88
CA VAL A 319 13.12 0.88 -6.92
C VAL A 319 12.18 0.81 -8.12
N GLY A 320 11.47 1.90 -8.42
CA GLY A 320 10.64 2.02 -9.62
C GLY A 320 11.44 1.83 -10.91
N LEU A 321 12.60 2.49 -11.04
CA LEU A 321 13.50 2.33 -12.18
C LEU A 321 13.99 0.89 -12.34
N TYR A 322 14.26 0.18 -11.24
CA TYR A 322 14.69 -1.21 -11.26
C TYR A 322 13.53 -2.15 -11.65
N VAL A 323 12.34 -1.95 -11.07
CA VAL A 323 11.17 -2.78 -11.29
C VAL A 323 10.60 -2.60 -12.70
N MET A 324 10.62 -1.38 -13.25
CA MET A 324 10.10 -1.07 -14.59
C MET A 324 11.04 -1.50 -15.73
N GLN A 325 12.23 -2.07 -15.43
CA GLN A 325 13.10 -2.61 -16.48
C GLN A 325 12.40 -3.76 -17.22
N PRO A 326 12.40 -3.74 -18.57
CA PRO A 326 11.79 -4.80 -19.35
C PRO A 326 12.56 -6.10 -19.11
N ARG A 327 11.86 -7.13 -18.66
CA ARG A 327 12.39 -8.49 -18.48
C ARG A 327 11.45 -9.45 -19.19
N SER A 328 12.01 -10.25 -20.09
CA SER A 328 11.25 -11.14 -20.97
C SER A 328 10.94 -12.50 -20.33
N HIS A 329 11.86 -13.04 -19.52
CA HIS A 329 11.76 -14.38 -18.95
C HIS A 329 11.27 -14.38 -17.50
N VAL A 330 10.49 -15.39 -17.13
CA VAL A 330 10.08 -15.63 -15.73
C VAL A 330 11.28 -15.73 -14.80
N ARG A 331 12.36 -16.41 -15.21
CA ARG A 331 13.60 -16.53 -14.39
C ARG A 331 14.19 -15.17 -14.02
N ALA A 332 14.18 -14.22 -14.96
CA ALA A 332 14.71 -12.89 -14.73
C ALA A 332 13.83 -12.11 -13.74
N TRP A 333 12.51 -12.27 -13.82
CA TRP A 333 11.58 -11.70 -12.83
C TRP A 333 11.74 -12.31 -11.45
N LEU A 334 11.87 -13.64 -11.36
CA LEU A 334 12.11 -14.31 -10.08
C LEU A 334 13.41 -13.83 -9.44
N LYS A 335 14.49 -13.70 -10.22
CA LYS A 335 15.76 -13.12 -9.75
C LYS A 335 15.56 -11.67 -9.29
N ALA A 336 14.77 -10.88 -10.03
CA ALA A 336 14.49 -9.50 -9.65
C ALA A 336 13.73 -9.40 -8.31
N LEU A 337 12.71 -10.24 -8.10
CA LEU A 337 11.96 -10.31 -6.85
C LEU A 337 12.83 -10.79 -5.67
N LEU A 338 13.69 -11.80 -5.90
CA LEU A 338 14.64 -12.26 -4.88
C LEU A 338 15.66 -11.17 -4.52
N ASN A 339 16.12 -10.38 -5.48
CA ASN A 339 17.00 -9.24 -5.21
C ASN A 339 16.29 -8.15 -4.38
N LEU A 340 15.01 -7.86 -4.65
CA LEU A 340 14.22 -6.92 -3.85
C LEU A 340 14.01 -7.44 -2.41
N LEU A 341 13.75 -8.74 -2.28
CA LEU A 341 13.59 -9.40 -0.98
C LEU A 341 14.91 -9.37 -0.18
N LEU A 342 16.04 -9.67 -0.83
CA LEU A 342 17.35 -9.54 -0.21
C LEU A 342 17.63 -8.10 0.23
N GLY A 343 17.33 -7.11 -0.63
CA GLY A 343 17.42 -5.70 -0.29
C GLY A 343 16.59 -5.32 0.92
N SER A 344 15.38 -5.87 1.06
CA SER A 344 14.54 -5.70 2.25
C SER A 344 15.23 -6.23 3.51
N PHE A 345 15.79 -7.45 3.48
CA PHE A 345 16.51 -8.02 4.63
C PHE A 345 17.75 -7.20 5.02
N VAL A 346 18.51 -6.71 4.04
CA VAL A 346 19.65 -5.81 4.30
C VAL A 346 19.18 -4.53 4.99
N LEU A 347 18.09 -3.92 4.53
CA LEU A 347 17.54 -2.73 5.17
C LEU A 347 16.98 -3.00 6.56
N TYR A 348 16.41 -4.18 6.83
CA TYR A 348 16.02 -4.58 8.18
C TYR A 348 17.20 -4.78 9.12
N ALA A 349 18.31 -5.36 8.61
CA ALA A 349 19.54 -5.47 9.39
C ALA A 349 20.11 -4.07 9.70
N ALA A 350 20.13 -3.18 8.71
CA ALA A 350 20.53 -1.78 8.91
C ALA A 350 19.60 -1.05 9.90
N LEU A 351 18.28 -1.28 9.82
CA LEU A 351 17.31 -0.74 10.77
C LEU A 351 17.61 -1.22 12.20
N TYR A 352 17.88 -2.51 12.40
CA TYR A 352 18.21 -3.06 13.70
C TYR A 352 19.45 -2.38 14.30
N VAL A 353 20.50 -2.19 13.49
CA VAL A 353 21.71 -1.46 13.90
C VAL A 353 21.40 0.01 14.20
N CYS A 354 20.58 0.69 13.39
CA CYS A 354 20.20 2.07 13.65
C CYS A 354 19.35 2.22 14.93
N GLN A 355 18.46 1.27 15.21
CA GLN A 355 17.63 1.30 16.42
C GLN A 355 18.45 1.10 17.70
N THR A 356 19.57 0.37 17.63
CA THR A 356 20.46 0.17 18.78
C THR A 356 21.47 1.29 18.94
N LEU A 357 21.97 1.88 17.85
CA LEU A 357 23.05 2.88 17.88
C LEU A 357 22.59 4.34 17.85
N VAL A 358 21.42 4.63 17.28
CA VAL A 358 20.95 6.00 17.03
C VAL A 358 19.70 6.31 17.86
N GLU A 359 18.53 5.87 17.39
CA GLU A 359 17.26 6.08 18.07
C GLU A 359 16.18 5.14 17.52
N PRO A 360 15.07 4.92 18.27
CA PRO A 360 13.93 4.15 17.77
C PRO A 360 13.20 4.84 16.61
N VAL A 361 12.36 4.08 15.92
CA VAL A 361 11.56 4.58 14.79
C VAL A 361 10.58 5.65 15.27
N SER A 362 10.53 6.79 14.58
CA SER A 362 9.56 7.85 14.82
C SER A 362 8.93 8.34 13.52
N ARG A 363 7.62 8.13 13.36
CA ARG A 363 6.85 8.72 12.24
C ARG A 363 6.80 10.24 12.34
N ARG A 364 6.62 10.79 13.54
CA ARG A 364 6.47 12.24 13.78
C ARG A 364 7.72 13.01 13.36
N LEU A 365 8.91 12.46 13.63
CA LEU A 365 10.18 13.02 13.17
C LEU A 365 10.47 12.68 11.70
N ALA A 366 9.93 11.57 11.18
CA ALA A 366 10.36 10.93 9.94
C ALA A 366 11.89 10.70 9.90
N ASN A 367 12.42 10.17 11.00
CA ASN A 367 13.85 9.95 11.22
C ASN A 367 14.45 8.87 10.30
N LEU A 368 15.78 8.71 10.34
CA LEU A 368 16.49 7.72 9.53
C LEU A 368 15.95 6.29 9.74
N PRO A 369 15.76 5.78 10.98
CA PRO A 369 15.12 4.49 11.23
C PRO A 369 13.74 4.36 10.59
N PHE A 370 12.89 5.39 10.66
CA PHE A 370 11.57 5.39 10.03
C PHE A 370 11.66 5.27 8.50
N CYS A 371 12.61 5.97 7.88
CA CYS A 371 12.84 5.90 6.43
C CYS A 371 13.32 4.50 6.01
N LEU A 372 14.31 3.94 6.72
CA LEU A 372 14.80 2.57 6.48
C LEU A 372 13.70 1.54 6.61
N TRP A 373 12.91 1.61 7.69
CA TRP A 373 11.79 0.72 7.94
C TRP A 373 10.72 0.81 6.85
N SER A 374 10.30 2.03 6.48
CA SER A 374 9.27 2.26 5.46
C SER A 374 9.65 1.65 4.11
N VAL A 375 10.92 1.79 3.70
CA VAL A 375 11.44 1.19 2.47
C VAL A 375 11.57 -0.33 2.61
N ALA A 376 12.14 -0.82 3.72
CA ALA A 376 12.30 -2.26 3.97
C ALA A 376 10.97 -3.01 3.93
N GLN A 377 9.95 -2.46 4.59
CA GLN A 377 8.60 -3.00 4.64
C GLN A 377 7.90 -2.95 3.27
N SER A 378 8.09 -1.86 2.51
CA SER A 378 7.54 -1.74 1.15
C SER A 378 8.17 -2.76 0.19
N LEU A 379 9.49 -2.94 0.25
CA LEU A 379 10.21 -3.93 -0.55
C LEU A 379 9.78 -5.36 -0.22
N LEU A 380 9.63 -5.68 1.08
CA LEU A 380 9.11 -6.97 1.52
C LEU A 380 7.72 -7.22 0.92
N PHE A 381 6.81 -6.25 1.09
CA PHE A 381 5.43 -6.40 0.66
C PHE A 381 5.31 -6.58 -0.87
N ILE A 382 6.05 -5.78 -1.65
CA ILE A 382 6.13 -5.92 -3.12
C ILE A 382 6.68 -7.28 -3.53
N SER A 383 7.73 -7.75 -2.85
CA SER A 383 8.36 -9.04 -3.16
C SER A 383 7.39 -10.20 -2.89
N CYS A 384 6.68 -10.17 -1.76
CA CYS A 384 5.69 -11.19 -1.42
C CYS A 384 4.51 -11.19 -2.42
N LEU A 385 3.99 -10.01 -2.80
CA LEU A 385 2.95 -9.90 -3.82
C LEU A 385 3.42 -10.46 -5.17
N GLY A 386 4.65 -10.13 -5.59
CA GLY A 386 5.24 -10.63 -6.84
C GLY A 386 5.44 -12.14 -6.82
N ILE A 387 5.87 -12.73 -5.70
CA ILE A 387 6.02 -14.18 -5.55
C ILE A 387 4.66 -14.87 -5.64
N SER A 388 3.63 -14.37 -4.94
CA SER A 388 2.27 -14.92 -5.02
C SER A 388 1.70 -14.88 -6.44
N ASP A 389 1.95 -13.79 -7.18
CA ASP A 389 1.52 -13.65 -8.57
C ASP A 389 2.27 -14.61 -9.51
N MET A 390 3.55 -14.89 -9.25
CA MET A 390 4.31 -15.93 -9.98
C MET A 390 3.81 -17.35 -9.70
N ILE A 391 3.43 -17.65 -8.46
CA ILE A 391 2.82 -18.95 -8.09
C ILE A 391 1.46 -19.11 -8.80
N LEU A 392 0.66 -18.04 -8.86
CA LEU A 392 -0.59 -18.03 -9.62
C LEU A 392 -0.35 -18.26 -11.11
N LEU A 393 0.66 -17.60 -11.70
CA LEU A 393 1.01 -17.79 -13.11
C LEU A 393 1.44 -19.24 -13.39
N PHE A 394 2.22 -19.85 -12.50
CA PHE A 394 2.58 -21.26 -12.59
C PHE A 394 1.33 -22.16 -12.53
N SER A 395 0.41 -21.88 -11.60
CA SER A 395 -0.85 -22.61 -11.44
C SER A 395 -1.77 -22.48 -12.67
N LYS A 396 -1.82 -21.29 -13.27
CA LYS A 396 -2.55 -21.00 -14.53
C LYS A 396 -1.99 -21.84 -15.67
N ARG A 397 -0.65 -21.96 -15.76
CA ARG A 397 0.01 -22.79 -16.78
C ARG A 397 -0.29 -24.27 -16.59
N THR A 398 -0.11 -24.81 -15.39
CA THR A 398 -0.27 -26.26 -15.14
C THR A 398 -1.71 -26.72 -15.27
N SER A 399 -2.67 -25.83 -15.05
CA SER A 399 -4.10 -26.14 -15.20
C SER A 399 -4.66 -25.96 -16.61
N GLY A 400 -3.90 -25.37 -17.53
CA GLY A 400 -4.41 -25.00 -18.85
C GLY A 400 -5.55 -23.96 -18.82
N CYS A 401 -5.84 -23.38 -17.65
CA CYS A 401 -6.92 -22.42 -17.46
C CYS A 401 -6.49 -21.05 -17.98
N HIS A 402 -7.10 -20.59 -19.07
CA HIS A 402 -6.73 -19.29 -19.67
C HIS A 402 -7.48 -18.09 -19.07
N PHE A 403 -8.56 -18.32 -18.33
CA PHE A 403 -9.53 -17.27 -17.98
C PHE A 403 -9.37 -16.72 -16.56
N VAL A 404 -8.34 -17.09 -15.80
CA VAL A 404 -8.11 -16.46 -14.50
C VAL A 404 -7.43 -15.11 -14.71
N PRO A 405 -7.95 -14.01 -14.12
CA PRO A 405 -7.30 -12.71 -14.12
C PRO A 405 -6.05 -12.80 -13.25
N SER A 406 -4.98 -13.37 -13.83
CA SER A 406 -3.62 -13.21 -13.37
C SER A 406 -3.10 -11.92 -13.94
N SER A 407 -2.35 -11.18 -13.15
CA SER A 407 -1.86 -9.89 -13.58
C SER A 407 -0.78 -10.00 -14.67
N TRP A 408 -0.22 -11.21 -14.87
CA TRP A 408 0.67 -11.57 -15.99
C TRP A 408 -0.04 -12.44 -17.02
N ASP A 409 0.31 -12.22 -18.29
CA ASP A 409 -0.06 -13.12 -19.38
C ASP A 409 1.16 -13.76 -20.02
N LEU A 410 1.05 -15.07 -20.26
CA LEU A 410 2.03 -15.82 -21.03
C LEU A 410 1.91 -15.44 -22.50
N HIS A 411 3.03 -15.10 -23.13
CA HIS A 411 3.07 -14.70 -24.53
C HIS A 411 2.42 -15.78 -25.42
N LYS A 412 1.35 -15.43 -26.13
CA LYS A 412 0.70 -16.29 -27.16
C LYS A 412 0.76 -15.61 -28.53
N LYS A 413 0.83 -16.42 -29.59
CA LYS A 413 0.47 -15.99 -30.95
C LYS A 413 -1.03 -15.65 -30.95
N GLN A 414 -1.38 -14.45 -31.42
CA GLN A 414 -2.73 -13.89 -31.45
C GLN A 414 -3.77 -14.90 -31.97
N SER A 415 -4.82 -15.15 -31.18
CA SER A 415 -6.06 -15.77 -31.64
C SER A 415 -7.22 -15.25 -30.80
N SER A 416 -8.44 -15.38 -31.31
CA SER A 416 -9.77 -14.90 -30.87
C SER A 416 -10.15 -14.83 -29.36
N SER A 417 -9.27 -15.22 -28.42
CA SER A 417 -9.48 -15.18 -26.97
C SER A 417 -9.39 -13.80 -26.29
N ASP A 418 -9.03 -12.74 -27.02
CA ASP A 418 -8.82 -11.41 -26.45
C ASP A 418 -10.10 -10.76 -25.93
N LYS A 419 -11.26 -10.95 -26.57
CA LYS A 419 -12.52 -10.33 -26.13
C LYS A 419 -12.97 -10.84 -24.76
N ASN A 420 -12.96 -12.15 -24.55
CA ASN A 420 -13.39 -12.75 -23.27
C ASN A 420 -12.40 -12.46 -22.13
N THR A 421 -11.10 -12.34 -22.44
CA THR A 421 -10.06 -11.99 -21.45
C THR A 421 -10.21 -10.55 -20.97
N VAL A 422 -10.43 -9.61 -21.88
CA VAL A 422 -10.72 -8.20 -21.56
C VAL A 422 -12.01 -8.06 -20.74
N GLU A 423 -13.04 -8.86 -21.05
CA GLU A 423 -14.25 -8.90 -20.24
C GLU A 423 -13.98 -9.42 -18.83
N ILE A 424 -13.24 -10.51 -18.64
CA ILE A 424 -12.94 -11.04 -17.30
C ILE A 424 -12.07 -10.09 -16.47
N GLU A 425 -11.12 -9.40 -17.10
CA GLU A 425 -10.35 -8.34 -16.46
C GLU A 425 -11.24 -7.20 -15.95
N ARG A 426 -12.24 -6.78 -16.75
CA ARG A 426 -13.25 -5.77 -16.37
C ARG A 426 -14.08 -6.16 -15.15
N HIS A 427 -14.13 -7.43 -14.78
CA HIS A 427 -14.86 -7.92 -13.61
C HIS A 427 -14.02 -7.95 -12.32
N CYS A 428 -12.74 -7.61 -12.35
CA CYS A 428 -11.84 -7.72 -11.20
C CYS A 428 -11.86 -6.47 -10.30
N LEU A 429 -12.16 -6.62 -9.01
CA LEU A 429 -12.19 -5.52 -8.03
C LEU A 429 -10.84 -4.80 -7.93
N VAL A 430 -9.74 -5.55 -8.01
CA VAL A 430 -8.38 -4.98 -7.95
C VAL A 430 -8.14 -4.02 -9.11
N GLN A 431 -8.62 -4.35 -10.31
CA GLN A 431 -8.50 -3.46 -11.47
C GLN A 431 -9.42 -2.24 -11.34
N ALA A 432 -10.62 -2.41 -10.77
CA ALA A 432 -11.52 -1.31 -10.47
C ALA A 432 -10.87 -0.27 -9.55
N VAL A 433 -10.28 -0.72 -8.43
CA VAL A 433 -9.56 0.16 -7.50
C VAL A 433 -8.32 0.76 -8.16
N SER A 434 -7.56 -0.02 -8.94
CA SER A 434 -6.38 0.47 -9.67
C SER A 434 -6.69 1.61 -10.64
N ARG A 435 -7.84 1.54 -11.32
CA ARG A 435 -8.26 2.53 -12.31
C ARG A 435 -8.51 3.91 -11.70
N ASN A 436 -9.13 3.94 -10.51
CA ASN A 436 -9.64 5.14 -9.85
C ASN A 436 -9.11 5.26 -8.40
N GLN A 437 -7.81 5.07 -8.19
CA GLN A 437 -7.20 4.98 -6.84
C GLN A 437 -7.43 6.22 -5.98
N LEU A 438 -7.23 7.43 -6.53
CA LEU A 438 -7.46 8.65 -5.79
C LEU A 438 -8.93 8.77 -5.40
N LEU A 439 -9.85 8.50 -6.33
CA LEU A 439 -11.27 8.58 -6.04
C LEU A 439 -11.66 7.60 -4.93
N PHE A 440 -11.16 6.37 -4.96
CA PHE A 440 -11.35 5.41 -3.88
C PHE A 440 -10.85 5.95 -2.53
N PHE A 441 -9.67 6.57 -2.51
CA PHE A 441 -9.10 7.18 -1.31
C PHE A 441 -9.94 8.36 -0.79
N VAL A 442 -10.42 9.24 -1.68
CA VAL A 442 -11.27 10.39 -1.31
C VAL A 442 -12.63 9.91 -0.81
N LEU A 443 -13.25 8.96 -1.52
CA LEU A 443 -14.52 8.36 -1.12
C LEU A 443 -14.43 7.74 0.27
N ALA A 444 -13.34 7.00 0.54
CA ALA A 444 -13.05 6.43 1.86
C ALA A 444 -13.02 7.52 2.94
N ASN A 445 -12.25 8.60 2.75
CA ASN A 445 -12.17 9.71 3.72
C ASN A 445 -13.53 10.40 3.96
N VAL A 446 -14.32 10.63 2.90
CA VAL A 446 -15.66 11.25 3.01
C VAL A 446 -16.61 10.33 3.78
N MET A 447 -16.63 9.03 3.45
CA MET A 447 -17.45 8.04 4.14
C MET A 447 -17.02 7.86 5.60
N THR A 448 -15.73 7.98 5.93
CA THR A 448 -15.24 8.00 7.32
C THR A 448 -15.84 9.18 8.09
N GLY A 449 -15.78 10.40 7.53
CA GLY A 449 -16.39 11.58 8.14
C GLY A 449 -17.90 11.42 8.36
N LEU A 450 -18.60 10.85 7.37
CA LEU A 450 -20.03 10.57 7.46
C LEU A 450 -20.35 9.60 8.61
N ILE A 451 -19.62 8.49 8.72
CA ILE A 451 -19.84 7.50 9.78
C ILE A 451 -19.53 8.10 11.15
N ASN A 452 -18.43 8.83 11.28
CA ASN A 452 -18.06 9.46 12.55
C ASN A 452 -19.06 10.54 13.02
N SER A 453 -19.80 11.15 12.09
CA SER A 453 -20.88 12.10 12.41
C SER A 453 -22.20 11.42 12.78
N THR A 454 -22.42 10.17 12.36
CA THR A 454 -23.70 9.45 12.50
C THR A 454 -23.67 8.37 13.57
N VAL A 455 -22.50 7.85 13.91
CA VAL A 455 -22.30 6.72 14.83
C VAL A 455 -21.37 7.13 15.98
N ASP A 456 -21.77 6.83 17.22
CA ASP A 456 -20.85 6.95 18.37
C ASP A 456 -19.87 5.77 18.41
N THR A 457 -18.77 5.91 17.69
CA THR A 457 -17.78 4.83 17.46
C THR A 457 -17.13 4.30 18.74
N LEU A 458 -17.11 5.08 19.83
CA LEU A 458 -16.51 4.67 21.11
C LEU A 458 -17.37 3.69 21.90
N SER A 459 -18.68 3.92 21.93
CA SER A 459 -19.62 3.15 22.77
C SER A 459 -20.19 1.92 22.06
N CYS A 460 -19.88 1.74 20.78
CA CYS A 460 -20.37 0.64 19.97
C CYS A 460 -19.84 -0.72 20.43
N SER A 461 -20.70 -1.74 20.35
CA SER A 461 -20.30 -3.13 20.56
C SER A 461 -19.34 -3.61 19.44
N SER A 462 -18.51 -4.62 19.74
CA SER A 462 -17.55 -5.16 18.78
C SER A 462 -18.23 -5.68 17.50
N LEU A 463 -19.39 -6.33 17.62
CA LEU A 463 -20.14 -6.84 16.48
C LEU A 463 -20.65 -5.70 15.60
N PHE A 464 -21.27 -4.69 16.19
CA PHE A 464 -21.77 -3.52 15.46
C PHE A 464 -20.65 -2.77 14.75
N SER A 465 -19.50 -2.63 15.41
CA SER A 465 -18.30 -2.00 14.85
C SER A 465 -17.80 -2.76 13.60
N VAL A 466 -17.69 -4.09 13.68
CA VAL A 466 -17.26 -4.91 12.53
C VAL A 466 -18.28 -4.87 11.39
N CYS A 467 -19.58 -4.95 11.69
CA CYS A 467 -20.63 -4.82 10.68
C CYS A 467 -20.58 -3.45 9.98
N THR A 468 -20.34 -2.37 10.72
CA THR A 468 -20.21 -1.02 10.18
C THR A 468 -18.99 -0.92 9.26
N LEU A 469 -17.84 -1.46 9.67
CA LEU A 469 -16.63 -1.51 8.83
C LEU A 469 -16.82 -2.33 7.54
N LEU A 470 -17.56 -3.44 7.63
CA LEU A 470 -17.89 -4.27 6.46
C LEU A 470 -18.80 -3.53 5.50
N LEU A 471 -19.86 -2.89 6.01
CA LEU A 471 -20.79 -2.10 5.20
C LEU A 471 -20.06 -0.92 4.54
N TYR A 472 -19.23 -0.21 5.29
CA TYR A 472 -18.39 0.87 4.79
C TYR A 472 -17.49 0.41 3.63
N MET A 473 -16.74 -0.68 3.81
CA MET A 473 -15.86 -1.18 2.75
C MET A 473 -16.66 -1.72 1.55
N PHE A 474 -17.80 -2.35 1.79
CA PHE A 474 -18.70 -2.84 0.75
C PHE A 474 -19.20 -1.69 -0.13
N MET A 475 -19.65 -0.59 0.49
CA MET A 475 -20.11 0.62 -0.21
C MET A 475 -18.99 1.31 -0.99
N ASN A 476 -17.79 1.42 -0.41
CA ASN A 476 -16.63 1.97 -1.14
C ASN A 476 -16.25 1.11 -2.36
N CYS A 477 -16.22 -0.21 -2.18
CA CYS A 477 -15.87 -1.15 -3.24
C CYS A 477 -16.92 -1.19 -4.35
N ILE A 478 -18.23 -1.22 -4.02
CA ILE A 478 -19.30 -1.31 -5.02
C ILE A 478 -19.37 -0.05 -5.89
N VAL A 479 -19.20 1.15 -5.31
CA VAL A 479 -19.19 2.41 -6.06
C VAL A 479 -18.07 2.41 -7.11
N ILE A 480 -16.85 2.06 -6.70
CA ILE A 480 -15.71 2.00 -7.63
C ILE A 480 -15.87 0.88 -8.66
N TYR A 481 -16.44 -0.25 -8.25
CA TYR A 481 -16.70 -1.38 -9.14
C TYR A 481 -17.71 -1.01 -10.24
N VAL A 482 -18.83 -0.38 -9.88
CA VAL A 482 -19.84 0.11 -10.83
C VAL A 482 -19.23 1.13 -11.79
N LEU A 483 -18.46 2.10 -11.30
CA LEU A 483 -17.77 3.07 -12.16
C LEU A 483 -16.82 2.40 -13.17
N HIS A 484 -16.10 1.37 -12.73
CA HIS A 484 -15.21 0.60 -13.59
C HIS A 484 -15.99 -0.13 -14.69
N ILE A 485 -17.12 -0.76 -14.34
CA ILE A 485 -18.00 -1.44 -15.30
C ILE A 485 -18.58 -0.44 -16.29
N CYS A 486 -19.02 0.73 -15.86
CA CYS A 486 -19.50 1.81 -16.74
C CYS A 486 -18.39 2.40 -17.63
N GLY A 487 -17.13 1.98 -17.47
CA GLY A 487 -16.03 2.51 -18.27
C GLY A 487 -15.63 3.93 -17.88
N ILE A 488 -16.02 4.40 -16.70
CA ILE A 488 -15.77 5.77 -16.24
C ILE A 488 -14.41 5.82 -15.55
N THR A 489 -13.48 6.58 -16.14
CA THR A 489 -12.18 6.89 -15.54
C THR A 489 -12.20 8.31 -15.02
N ILE A 490 -12.06 8.48 -13.70
CA ILE A 490 -11.92 9.80 -13.09
C ILE A 490 -10.44 9.96 -12.73
N LYS A 491 -9.67 10.47 -13.69
CA LYS A 491 -8.27 10.86 -13.49
C LYS A 491 -8.20 12.37 -13.44
N PHE A 492 -7.90 12.91 -12.26
CA PHE A 492 -7.71 14.34 -12.08
C PHE A 492 -6.29 14.81 -12.47
N TRP A 493 -5.38 13.89 -12.86
CA TRP A 493 -4.03 14.19 -13.35
C TRP A 493 -3.33 12.99 -14.02
#